data_AF-A0A934L2W3-F1
#
_entry.id   AF-A0A934L2W3-F1
#
_cell.length_a   1.000
_cell.length_b   1.000
_cell.length_c   1.000
_cell.angle_alpha   90.00
_cell.angle_beta   90.00
_cell.angle_gamma   90.00
#
_symmetry.space_group_name_H-M   'P 1'
#
loop_
_entity.id
_entity.type
_entity.pdbx_description
1 polymer ?
#
loop_
_entity_poly.entity_id
_entity_poly.type
_entity_poly.pdbx_seq_one_letter_code
_entity_poly.pdbx_strand_id
1 'polypeptide(L)'
;MPRPIPEAPSELTPGEKLRLSLRMFEYGCSMMRENLRRAHPLVDDAGIEELLRAWLRHRPGAQDGDCVGRRVEWPRVRAGSDG
;
A
#
# COMPACT_ATOMS: atom_id res chain seq x y z
N MET A 1 -20.28 -25.97 -27.20
CA MET A 1 -19.16 -25.53 -26.34
C MET A 1 -19.25 -24.02 -26.17
N PRO A 2 -19.18 -23.47 -24.95
CA PRO A 2 -19.14 -22.01 -24.79
C PRO A 2 -17.82 -21.49 -25.37
N ARG A 3 -17.92 -20.44 -26.20
CA ARG A 3 -16.76 -19.76 -26.79
C ARG A 3 -15.99 -19.06 -25.66
N PRO A 4 -14.65 -19.15 -25.58
CA PRO A 4 -13.89 -18.43 -24.57
C PRO A 4 -14.16 -16.93 -24.71
N ILE A 5 -14.40 -16.26 -23.57
CA ILE A 5 -14.46 -14.80 -23.52
C ILE A 5 -13.04 -14.32 -23.85
N PRO A 6 -12.82 -13.54 -24.91
CA PRO A 6 -11.51 -12.96 -25.16
C PRO A 6 -11.14 -12.10 -23.95
N GLU A 7 -10.00 -12.35 -23.31
CA GLU A 7 -9.48 -11.42 -22.32
C GLU A 7 -9.33 -10.07 -23.01
N ALA A 8 -10.10 -9.08 -22.56
CA ALA A 8 -9.87 -7.71 -22.98
C ALA A 8 -8.40 -7.40 -22.65
N PRO A 9 -7.62 -6.83 -23.58
CA PRO A 9 -6.25 -6.45 -23.29
C PRO A 9 -6.29 -5.50 -22.09
N SER A 10 -5.84 -6.00 -20.95
CA SER A 10 -5.56 -5.20 -19.78
C SER A 10 -4.56 -4.13 -20.23
N GLU A 11 -5.00 -2.88 -20.33
CA GLU A 11 -4.23 -1.73 -20.87
C GLU A 11 -2.83 -1.57 -20.24
N LEU A 12 -2.55 -2.24 -19.13
CA LEU A 12 -1.24 -2.36 -18.51
C LEU A 12 -0.92 -3.83 -18.22
N THR A 13 0.31 -4.25 -18.50
CA THR A 13 0.87 -5.51 -18.00
C THR A 13 0.93 -5.51 -16.46
N PRO A 14 1.01 -6.68 -15.79
CA PRO A 14 1.15 -6.73 -14.33
C PRO A 14 2.33 -5.90 -13.79
N GLY A 15 3.46 -5.88 -14.50
CA GLY A 15 4.61 -5.06 -14.11
C GLY A 15 4.36 -3.55 -14.24
N GLU A 16 3.61 -3.12 -15.24
CA GLU A 16 3.21 -1.72 -15.39
C GLU A 16 2.20 -1.29 -14.35
N LYS A 17 1.25 -2.16 -14.00
CA LYS A 17 0.32 -1.92 -12.88
C LYS A 17 1.08 -1.71 -11.58
N LEU A 18 2.03 -2.60 -11.25
CA LEU A 18 2.85 -2.46 -10.05
C LEU A 18 3.62 -1.14 -10.03
N ARG A 19 4.30 -0.80 -11.14
CA ARG A 19 5.04 0.47 -11.25
C ARG A 19 4.13 1.68 -11.12
N LEU A 20 2.92 1.63 -11.68
CA LEU A 20 1.92 2.69 -11.50
C LEU A 20 1.51 2.81 -10.02
N SER A 21 1.19 1.69 -9.36
CA SER A 21 0.83 1.69 -7.94
C SER A 21 1.92 2.27 -7.04
N LEU A 22 3.19 1.92 -7.28
CA LEU A 22 4.32 2.47 -6.53
C LEU A 22 4.46 3.99 -6.73
N ARG A 23 4.33 4.48 -7.96
CA ARG A 23 4.33 5.93 -8.24
C ARG A 23 3.18 6.65 -7.56
N MET A 24 1.98 6.07 -7.58
CA MET A 24 0.82 6.65 -6.89
C MET A 24 1.03 6.69 -5.38
N PHE A 25 1.64 5.66 -4.81
CA PHE A 25 2.00 5.63 -3.39
C PHE A 25 3.00 6.74 -3.02
N GLU A 26 4.08 6.89 -3.80
CA GLU A 26 5.08 7.96 -3.61
C GLU A 26 4.45 9.35 -3.71
N TYR A 27 3.59 9.56 -4.71
CA TYR A 27 2.85 10.80 -4.89
C TYR A 27 1.93 11.09 -3.69
N GLY A 28 1.20 10.09 -3.21
CA GLY A 28 0.38 10.19 -2.01
C GLY A 28 1.19 10.58 -0.76
N CYS A 29 2.37 9.98 -0.59
CA CYS A 29 3.28 10.34 0.51
C CYS A 29 3.76 11.80 0.40
N SER A 30 4.08 12.28 -0.80
CA SER A 30 4.46 13.68 -1.02
C SER A 30 3.35 14.65 -0.61
N MET A 31 2.12 14.41 -1.06
CA MET A 31 0.97 15.24 -0.65
C MET A 31 0.74 15.21 0.86
N MET A 32 0.89 14.04 1.48
CA MET A 32 0.68 13.91 2.93
C MET A 32 1.74 14.66 3.75
N ARG A 33 3.01 14.69 3.29
CA ARG A 33 4.03 15.53 3.92
C ARG A 33 3.64 17.00 3.94
N GLU A 34 3.15 17.52 2.81
CA GLU A 34 2.69 18.90 2.73
C GLU A 34 1.51 19.17 3.66
N ASN A 35 0.58 18.20 3.78
CA ASN A 35 -0.52 18.32 4.74
C ASN A 35 -0.02 18.33 6.20
N LEU A 36 0.95 17.48 6.53
CA LEU A 36 1.54 17.42 7.87
C LEU A 36 2.32 18.70 8.20
N ARG A 37 3.08 19.25 7.24
CA ARG A 37 3.78 20.54 7.41
C ARG A 37 2.81 21.68 7.70
N ARG A 38 1.66 21.70 7.00
CA ARG A 38 0.61 22.70 7.26
C ARG A 38 -0.04 22.51 8.64
N ALA A 39 -0.26 21.27 9.07
CA ALA A 39 -0.86 20.95 10.37
C ALA A 39 0.11 21.16 11.55
N HIS A 40 1.42 21.01 11.31
CA HIS A 40 2.47 21.05 12.32
C HIS A 40 3.62 21.99 11.90
N PRO A 41 3.40 23.32 11.83
CA PRO A 41 4.35 24.27 11.25
C PRO A 41 5.67 24.42 12.03
N LEU A 42 5.73 23.93 13.28
CA LEU A 42 6.93 23.97 14.13
C LEU A 42 7.73 22.67 14.11
N VAL A 43 7.24 21.64 13.42
CA VAL A 43 7.92 20.35 13.32
C VAL A 43 8.93 20.41 12.18
N ASP A 44 10.13 19.92 12.43
CA ASP A 44 11.20 19.83 11.44
C ASP A 44 10.97 18.66 10.46
N ASP A 45 11.79 18.58 9.41
CA ASP A 45 11.60 17.56 8.38
C ASP A 45 11.71 16.12 8.94
N ALA A 46 12.57 15.90 9.94
CA ALA A 46 12.71 14.60 10.59
C ALA A 46 11.42 14.21 11.34
N GLY A 47 10.83 15.15 12.07
CA GLY A 47 9.55 14.93 12.74
C GLY A 47 8.39 14.72 11.77
N ILE A 48 8.38 15.41 10.61
CA ILE A 48 7.38 15.18 9.56
C ILE A 48 7.46 13.75 9.02
N GLU A 49 8.67 13.22 8.80
CA GLU A 49 8.83 11.82 8.37
C GLU A 49 8.33 10.82 9.43
N GLU A 50 8.54 11.07 10.72
CA GLU A 50 8.01 10.18 11.76
C GLU A 50 6.47 10.24 11.83
N LEU A 51 5.89 11.44 11.72
CA LEU A 51 4.44 11.61 11.65
C LEU A 51 3.86 10.92 10.41
N LEU A 52 4.53 10.99 9.26
CA LEU A 52 4.12 10.28 8.06
C LEU A 52 4.14 8.75 8.27
N ARG A 53 5.20 8.22 8.88
CA ARG A 53 5.31 6.79 9.21
C ARG A 53 4.20 6.35 10.17
N ALA A 54 3.92 7.15 11.20
CA ALA A 54 2.84 6.90 12.15
C ALA A 54 1.47 6.91 11.45
N TRP A 55 1.25 7.88 10.56
CA TRP A 55 0.03 7.98 9.79
C TRP A 55 -0.15 6.78 8.84
N LEU A 56 0.88 6.36 8.11
CA LEU A 56 0.80 5.20 7.22
C LEU A 56 0.42 3.91 7.95
N ARG A 57 0.80 3.76 9.23
CA ARG A 57 0.44 2.60 10.07
C ARG A 57 -1.02 2.61 10.54
N HIS A 58 -1.61 3.78 10.73
CA HIS A 58 -2.90 3.93 11.42
C HIS A 58 -3.90 4.81 10.67
N ARG A 59 -3.71 4.99 9.36
CA ARG A 59 -4.49 5.96 8.58
C ARG A 59 -5.99 5.67 8.70
N PRO A 60 -6.83 6.70 8.79
CA PRO A 60 -8.28 6.53 8.85
C PRO A 60 -8.80 5.67 7.69
N GLY A 61 -9.61 4.66 7.99
CA GLY A 61 -10.18 3.74 7.01
C GLY A 61 -9.30 2.53 6.66
N ALA A 62 -8.08 2.45 7.20
CA ALA A 62 -7.21 1.28 7.10
C ALA A 62 -6.55 0.98 8.45
N GLN A 63 -7.29 1.16 9.55
CA GLN A 63 -6.75 0.95 10.90
C GLN A 63 -6.23 -0.49 11.10
N ASP A 64 -6.83 -1.45 10.41
CA ASP A 64 -6.46 -2.87 10.43
C ASP A 64 -5.55 -3.29 9.24
N GLY A 65 -5.09 -2.33 8.44
CA GLY A 65 -4.28 -2.54 7.24
C GLY A 65 -5.06 -2.49 5.92
N ASP A 66 -4.31 -2.51 4.82
CA ASP A 66 -4.84 -2.32 3.45
C ASP A 66 -5.29 -3.62 2.76
N CYS A 67 -5.15 -4.76 3.43
CA CYS A 67 -5.41 -6.07 2.85
C CYS A 67 -6.41 -6.85 3.69
N VAL A 68 -7.28 -7.60 3.03
CA VAL A 68 -8.06 -8.64 3.69
C VAL A 68 -7.12 -9.76 4.17
N GLY A 69 -7.04 -9.97 5.48
CA GLY A 69 -6.27 -11.08 6.06
C GLY A 69 -5.68 -10.80 7.45
N ARG A 70 -5.30 -11.87 8.17
CA ARG A 70 -4.59 -11.77 9.45
C ARG A 70 -3.10 -11.52 9.18
N ARG A 71 -2.49 -10.60 9.93
CA ARG A 71 -1.03 -10.45 9.98
C ARG A 71 -0.39 -11.78 10.39
N VAL A 72 0.55 -12.28 9.60
CA VAL A 72 1.32 -13.48 9.91
C VAL A 72 2.79 -13.12 10.07
N GLU A 73 3.45 -13.76 11.03
CA GLU A 73 4.90 -13.63 11.18
C GLU A 73 5.62 -14.42 10.07
N TRP A 74 6.77 -13.89 9.64
CA TRP A 74 7.66 -14.53 8.68
C TRP A 74 8.87 -15.12 9.44
N PRO A 75 9.33 -16.34 9.14
CA PRO A 75 8.93 -17.21 8.03
C PRO A 75 7.58 -17.90 8.25
N ARG A 76 6.76 -17.97 7.19
CA ARG A 76 5.50 -18.69 7.25
C ARG A 76 5.78 -20.20 7.28
N VAL A 77 5.37 -20.88 8.34
CA VAL A 77 5.31 -22.34 8.34
C VAL A 77 4.19 -22.74 7.36
N ARG A 78 4.53 -23.47 6.29
CA ARG A 78 3.50 -24.08 5.44
C ARG A 78 2.67 -25.01 6.30
N ALA A 79 1.36 -24.77 6.38
CA ALA A 79 0.46 -25.74 6.99
C ALA A 79 0.43 -26.99 6.10
N GLY A 80 1.01 -28.09 6.59
CA GLY A 80 0.81 -29.45 6.12
C GLY A 80 1.30 -29.79 4.72
N SER A 81 2.52 -30.32 4.63
CA SER A 81 2.82 -31.44 3.72
C SER A 81 2.78 -32.72 4.56
N ASP A 82 1.60 -33.10 5.02
CA ASP A 82 1.37 -34.40 5.65
C ASP A 82 0.19 -35.06 4.91
N GLY A 83 0.50 -36.13 4.15
CA GLY A 83 -0.48 -37.05 3.55
C GLY A 83 -0.56 -36.99 2.03
#